data_AF-X1LPA1-F1
#
_entry.id   AF-X1LPA1-F1
#
_cell.length_a   1.000
_cell.length_b   1.000
_cell.length_c   1.000
_cell.angle_alpha   90.00
_cell.angle_beta   90.00
_cell.angle_gamma   90.00
#
_symmetry.space_group_name_H-M   'P 1'
#
loop_
_entity.id
_entity.type
_entity.pdbx_description
1 polymer ?
#
loop_
_entity_poly.entity_id
_entity_poly.type
_entity_poly.pdbx_seq_one_letter_code
_entity_poly.pdbx_strand_id
1 'polypeptide(L)'
;ESFVIRTRDYWRAWVDKESLDFADLPTSILDLYRRSLLTMRVQIDNRGAIIASTDSDITETLEDTYSYVWGRDGAFTAKALDMANYDEVSHQFFDFCGNAITSEGYLLHKYTSDGCLAGQWMPWADEEGKLQLPIQEDETALVIYSLWHHYNKFHNVEFIRSHYRNLIKNAANFMVSYREPHTNLPAPSYDLWEERCGIHSFTVAAVWAC
;
A
#
# COMPACT_ATOMS: atom_id res chain seq x y z
N GLU A 1 6.57 -36.68 -1.44
CA GLU A 1 6.12 -36.52 -2.85
C GLU A 1 4.75 -35.84 -2.96
N SER A 2 3.68 -36.33 -2.31
CA SER A 2 2.33 -35.74 -2.37
C SER A 2 2.26 -34.23 -2.05
N PHE A 3 2.96 -33.74 -1.01
CA PHE A 3 2.97 -32.32 -0.65
C PHE A 3 3.57 -31.42 -1.74
N VAL A 4 4.67 -31.85 -2.38
CA VAL A 4 5.34 -31.06 -3.43
C VAL A 4 4.44 -30.94 -4.66
N ILE A 5 3.78 -32.04 -5.03
CA ILE A 5 2.82 -32.06 -6.14
C ILE A 5 1.64 -31.13 -5.84
N ARG A 6 1.03 -31.25 -4.65
CA ARG A 6 -0.10 -30.40 -4.25
C ARG A 6 0.26 -28.90 -4.24
N THR A 7 1.41 -28.53 -3.69
CA THR A 7 1.88 -27.14 -3.67
C THR A 7 2.12 -26.60 -5.08
N ARG A 8 2.79 -27.39 -5.94
CA ARG A 8 3.03 -27.00 -7.33
C ARG A 8 1.72 -26.80 -8.09
N ASP A 9 0.80 -27.74 -7.96
CA ASP A 9 -0.46 -27.72 -8.71
C ASP A 9 -1.36 -26.57 -8.22
N TYR A 10 -1.34 -26.26 -6.91
CA TYR A 10 -1.97 -25.05 -6.36
C TYR A 10 -1.42 -23.77 -6.99
N TRP A 11 -0.10 -23.57 -6.98
CA TRP A 11 0.49 -22.32 -7.50
C TRP A 11 0.31 -22.15 -9.00
N ARG A 12 0.27 -23.25 -9.77
CA ARG A 12 -0.10 -23.22 -11.19
C ARG A 12 -1.54 -22.77 -11.36
N ALA A 13 -2.48 -23.39 -10.63
CA ALA A 13 -3.88 -23.00 -10.69
C ALA A 13 -4.10 -21.54 -10.22
N TRP A 14 -3.35 -21.11 -9.21
CA TRP A 14 -3.44 -19.74 -8.68
C TRP A 14 -2.96 -18.72 -9.71
N VAL A 15 -1.79 -18.91 -10.32
CA VAL A 15 -1.23 -17.91 -11.25
C VAL A 15 -1.93 -17.87 -12.61
N ASP A 16 -2.56 -18.99 -13.00
CA ASP A 16 -3.33 -19.12 -14.25
C ASP A 16 -4.85 -18.92 -14.03
N LYS A 17 -5.28 -18.32 -12.90
CA LYS A 17 -6.69 -18.20 -12.47
C LYS A 17 -7.61 -17.60 -13.53
N GLU A 18 -7.17 -16.55 -14.24
CA GLU A 18 -7.93 -15.93 -15.32
C GLU A 18 -7.05 -15.66 -16.54
N SER A 19 -7.60 -15.92 -17.73
CA SER A 19 -6.95 -15.56 -18.97
C SER A 19 -7.18 -14.08 -19.25
N LEU A 20 -6.22 -13.24 -18.86
CA LEU A 20 -6.11 -11.91 -19.45
C LEU A 20 -5.82 -12.07 -20.95
N ASP A 21 -6.34 -11.14 -21.75
CA ASP A 21 -5.93 -11.02 -23.15
C ASP A 21 -4.53 -10.42 -23.19
N PHE A 22 -3.53 -11.28 -23.35
CA PHE A 22 -2.14 -10.87 -23.49
C PHE A 22 -1.77 -10.49 -24.93
N ALA A 23 -2.73 -10.50 -25.87
CA ALA A 23 -2.51 -10.30 -27.29
C ALA A 23 -1.31 -11.16 -27.79
N ASP A 24 -0.38 -10.54 -28.52
CA ASP A 24 0.78 -11.21 -29.11
C ASP A 24 2.07 -11.04 -28.27
N LEU A 25 1.94 -10.85 -26.94
CA LEU A 25 3.11 -10.69 -26.08
C LEU A 25 4.01 -11.95 -26.06
N PRO A 26 5.36 -11.79 -26.10
CA PRO A 26 6.28 -12.92 -26.06
C PRO A 26 6.13 -13.77 -24.79
N THR A 27 6.35 -15.08 -24.90
CA THR A 27 6.30 -16.01 -23.74
C THR A 27 7.17 -15.57 -22.58
N SER A 28 8.35 -14.98 -22.83
CA SER A 28 9.24 -14.47 -21.78
C SER A 28 8.61 -13.34 -20.95
N ILE A 29 7.76 -12.52 -21.55
CA ILE A 29 7.00 -11.46 -20.86
C ILE A 29 5.88 -12.07 -20.03
N LEU A 30 5.19 -13.09 -20.56
CA LEU A 30 4.16 -13.82 -19.81
C LEU A 30 4.76 -14.54 -18.59
N ASP A 31 5.94 -15.13 -18.76
CA ASP A 31 6.67 -15.79 -17.68
C ASP A 31 7.12 -14.79 -16.61
N LEU A 32 7.57 -13.60 -17.01
CA LEU A 32 7.90 -12.51 -16.09
C LEU A 32 6.64 -12.05 -15.33
N TYR A 33 5.53 -11.82 -16.03
CA TYR A 33 4.24 -11.44 -15.45
C TYR A 33 3.78 -12.45 -14.38
N ARG A 34 3.75 -13.75 -14.73
CA ARG A 34 3.39 -14.82 -13.80
C ARG A 34 4.33 -14.88 -12.59
N ARG A 35 5.64 -14.70 -12.82
CA ARG A 35 6.64 -14.66 -11.75
C ARG A 35 6.40 -13.47 -10.82
N SER A 36 6.12 -12.29 -11.36
CA SER A 36 5.81 -11.09 -10.58
C SER A 36 4.56 -11.29 -9.72
N LEU A 37 3.50 -11.90 -10.24
CA LEU A 37 2.30 -12.24 -9.45
C LEU A 37 2.64 -13.16 -8.27
N LEU A 38 3.40 -14.23 -8.53
CA LEU A 38 3.82 -15.16 -7.49
C LEU A 38 4.73 -14.48 -6.45
N THR A 39 5.68 -13.66 -6.90
CA THR A 39 6.55 -12.88 -6.02
C THR A 39 5.73 -11.95 -5.13
N MET A 40 4.78 -11.19 -5.68
CA MET A 40 3.90 -10.35 -4.86
C MET A 40 3.10 -11.20 -3.87
N ARG A 41 2.49 -12.31 -4.31
CA ARG A 41 1.64 -13.12 -3.45
C ARG A 41 2.36 -13.72 -2.25
N VAL A 42 3.65 -14.06 -2.36
CA VAL A 42 4.43 -14.58 -1.22
C VAL A 42 4.81 -13.50 -0.21
N GLN A 43 4.68 -12.21 -0.56
CA GLN A 43 4.88 -11.06 0.35
C GLN A 43 3.58 -10.64 1.08
N ILE A 44 2.51 -11.44 0.95
CA ILE A 44 1.18 -11.10 1.47
C ILE A 44 0.74 -12.15 2.48
N ASP A 45 0.48 -11.71 3.71
CA ASP A 45 -0.09 -12.59 4.72
C ASP A 45 -1.60 -12.85 4.45
N ASN A 46 -2.20 -13.82 5.13
CA ASN A 46 -3.61 -14.16 4.90
C ASN A 46 -4.61 -13.23 5.61
N ARG A 47 -4.11 -12.13 6.21
CA ARG A 47 -4.89 -11.10 6.92
C ARG A 47 -4.80 -9.75 6.22
N GLY A 48 -4.14 -9.67 5.06
CA GLY A 48 -4.04 -8.46 4.24
C GLY A 48 -2.78 -7.63 4.42
N ALA A 49 -1.84 -8.05 5.27
CA ALA A 49 -0.56 -7.38 5.37
C ALA A 49 0.27 -7.63 4.10
N ILE A 50 0.51 -6.58 3.32
CA ILE A 50 1.41 -6.59 2.17
C ILE A 50 2.73 -5.96 2.62
N ILE A 51 3.75 -6.79 2.83
CA ILE A 51 5.07 -6.27 3.21
C ILE A 51 5.87 -5.82 1.99
N ALA A 52 6.79 -4.88 2.17
CA ALA A 52 7.63 -4.38 1.08
C ALA A 52 8.57 -5.46 0.53
N SER A 53 9.24 -6.22 1.41
CA SER A 53 10.08 -7.36 1.01
C SER A 53 10.48 -8.25 2.20
N THR A 54 10.61 -9.55 1.96
CA THR A 54 11.28 -10.52 2.86
C THR A 54 12.80 -10.44 2.83
N ASP A 55 13.37 -9.44 2.15
CA ASP A 55 14.81 -9.20 2.10
C ASP A 55 15.35 -8.79 3.47
N SER A 56 16.52 -9.32 3.80
CA SER A 56 17.26 -9.07 5.04
C SER A 56 18.59 -8.35 4.80
N ASP A 57 18.94 -8.00 3.56
CA ASP A 57 20.24 -7.42 3.20
C ASP A 57 20.53 -6.09 3.91
N ILE A 58 19.47 -5.33 4.26
CA ILE A 58 19.63 -4.06 5.02
C ILE A 58 19.72 -4.24 6.53
N THR A 59 19.43 -5.44 7.05
CA THR A 59 19.42 -5.70 8.50
C THR A 59 20.78 -5.45 9.13
N GLU A 60 21.86 -5.77 8.43
CA GLU A 60 23.23 -5.58 8.93
C GLU A 60 23.69 -4.12 8.92
N THR A 61 23.07 -3.26 8.11
CA THR A 61 23.54 -1.87 7.90
C THR A 61 22.64 -0.82 8.53
N LEU A 62 21.33 -1.04 8.55
CA LEU A 62 20.33 -0.09 9.07
C LEU A 62 19.66 -0.56 10.36
N GLU A 63 19.99 -1.77 10.85
CA GLU A 63 19.30 -2.42 11.98
C GLU A 63 17.77 -2.50 11.79
N ASP A 64 17.33 -2.50 10.52
CA ASP A 64 15.93 -2.47 10.11
C ASP A 64 15.70 -3.46 8.94
N THR A 65 14.45 -3.70 8.57
CA THR A 65 14.06 -4.67 7.53
C THR A 65 12.96 -4.10 6.64
N TYR A 66 12.83 -4.66 5.43
CA TYR A 66 11.69 -4.40 4.55
C TYR A 66 10.46 -5.27 4.87
N SER A 67 10.53 -6.12 5.90
CA SER A 67 9.42 -6.99 6.33
C SER A 67 8.31 -6.26 7.10
N TYR A 68 8.02 -5.01 6.72
CA TYR A 68 6.94 -4.19 7.25
C TYR A 68 5.99 -3.78 6.12
N VAL A 69 4.79 -3.35 6.52
CA VAL A 69 3.77 -2.81 5.64
C VAL A 69 3.91 -1.29 5.58
N TRP A 70 4.26 -0.77 4.42
CA TRP A 70 4.12 0.63 4.07
C TRP A 70 2.83 0.82 3.28
N GLY A 71 2.10 1.92 3.55
CA GLY A 71 0.85 2.21 2.85
C GLY A 71 1.08 2.36 1.34
N ARG A 72 2.21 2.98 0.95
CA ARG A 72 2.62 3.17 -0.45
C ARG A 72 2.84 1.85 -1.19
N ASP A 73 3.70 0.99 -0.67
CA ASP A 73 4.08 -0.30 -1.27
C ASP A 73 2.87 -1.24 -1.39
N GLY A 74 2.08 -1.30 -0.31
CA GLY A 74 0.82 -2.04 -0.27
C GLY A 74 -0.19 -1.52 -1.30
N ALA A 75 -0.36 -0.20 -1.42
CA ALA A 75 -1.28 0.39 -2.38
C ALA A 75 -0.91 0.07 -3.84
N PHE A 76 0.38 0.15 -4.21
CA PHE A 76 0.83 -0.23 -5.55
C PHE A 76 0.61 -1.71 -5.82
N THR A 77 0.92 -2.58 -4.86
CA THR A 77 0.75 -4.03 -4.98
C THR A 77 -0.73 -4.40 -5.10
N ALA A 78 -1.60 -3.83 -4.25
CA ALA A 78 -3.04 -4.04 -4.29
C ALA A 78 -3.63 -3.64 -5.65
N LYS A 79 -3.24 -2.46 -6.17
CA LYS A 79 -3.67 -2.02 -7.50
C LYS A 79 -3.16 -2.94 -8.62
N ALA A 80 -1.94 -3.43 -8.53
CA ALA A 80 -1.40 -4.39 -9.51
C ALA A 80 -2.16 -5.73 -9.50
N LEU A 81 -2.53 -6.23 -8.31
CA LEU A 81 -3.37 -7.40 -8.14
C LEU A 81 -4.79 -7.18 -8.68
N ASP A 82 -5.38 -6.01 -8.43
CA ASP A 82 -6.67 -5.64 -9.02
C ASP A 82 -6.59 -5.62 -10.54
N MET A 83 -5.56 -5.00 -11.12
CA MET A 83 -5.31 -5.01 -12.56
C MET A 83 -5.24 -6.43 -13.12
N ALA A 84 -4.75 -7.38 -12.32
CA ALA A 84 -4.63 -8.80 -12.65
C ALA A 84 -5.85 -9.67 -12.25
N ASN A 85 -6.95 -9.10 -11.75
CA ASN A 85 -8.16 -9.82 -11.32
C ASN A 85 -7.97 -10.74 -10.08
N TYR A 86 -7.12 -10.30 -9.14
CA TYR A 86 -6.95 -10.94 -7.84
C TYR A 86 -7.54 -10.08 -6.71
N ASP A 87 -8.81 -9.69 -6.86
CA ASP A 87 -9.52 -8.84 -5.91
C ASP A 87 -9.62 -9.48 -4.52
N GLU A 88 -9.68 -10.81 -4.44
CA GLU A 88 -9.70 -11.53 -3.17
C GLU A 88 -8.44 -11.32 -2.32
N VAL A 89 -7.31 -10.96 -2.96
CA VAL A 89 -6.04 -10.70 -2.27
C VAL A 89 -5.93 -9.22 -1.89
N SER A 90 -6.29 -8.32 -2.81
CA SER A 90 -6.23 -6.87 -2.56
C SER A 90 -7.28 -6.38 -1.57
N HIS A 91 -8.48 -6.98 -1.53
CA HIS A 91 -9.55 -6.62 -0.58
C HIS A 91 -9.04 -6.61 0.87
N GLN A 92 -8.28 -7.64 1.28
CA GLN A 92 -7.78 -7.78 2.65
C GLN A 92 -6.81 -6.66 3.04
N PHE A 93 -6.07 -6.10 2.07
CA PHE A 93 -5.16 -4.99 2.33
C PHE A 93 -5.91 -3.71 2.72
N PHE A 94 -7.05 -3.43 2.10
CA PHE A 94 -7.84 -2.26 2.50
C PHE A 94 -8.51 -2.47 3.87
N ASP A 95 -8.86 -3.70 4.25
CA ASP A 95 -9.28 -4.03 5.62
C ASP A 95 -8.13 -3.75 6.61
N PHE A 96 -6.90 -4.16 6.28
CA PHE A 96 -5.70 -3.84 7.06
C PHE A 96 -5.54 -2.32 7.24
N CYS A 97 -5.57 -1.55 6.15
CA CYS A 97 -5.45 -0.08 6.21
C CYS A 97 -6.60 0.56 7.01
N GLY A 98 -7.83 0.06 6.87
CA GLY A 98 -8.99 0.56 7.60
C GLY A 98 -8.92 0.29 9.11
N ASN A 99 -8.13 -0.69 9.54
CA ASN A 99 -7.84 -0.96 10.95
C ASN A 99 -6.60 -0.19 11.44
N ALA A 100 -5.64 0.10 10.56
CA ALA A 100 -4.37 0.74 10.89
C ALA A 100 -4.41 2.28 10.87
N ILE A 101 -5.34 2.87 10.11
CA ILE A 101 -5.51 4.32 9.99
C ILE A 101 -5.82 4.97 11.35
N THR A 102 -5.21 6.12 11.62
CA THR A 102 -5.46 6.88 12.84
C THR A 102 -6.89 7.41 12.88
N SER A 103 -7.38 7.75 14.08
CA SER A 103 -8.69 8.41 14.25
C SER A 103 -8.78 9.76 13.53
N GLU A 104 -7.63 10.39 13.32
CA GLU A 104 -7.43 11.66 12.64
C GLU A 104 -7.48 11.52 11.11
N GLY A 105 -7.33 10.30 10.58
CA GLY A 105 -7.49 9.99 9.17
C GLY A 105 -6.19 9.90 8.36
N TYR A 106 -5.07 9.55 8.96
CA TYR A 106 -3.82 9.30 8.23
C TYR A 106 -3.18 7.99 8.64
N LEU A 107 -2.40 7.40 7.74
CA LEU A 107 -1.49 6.31 8.05
C LEU A 107 -0.20 6.87 8.64
N LEU A 108 0.35 6.12 9.59
CA LEU A 108 1.69 6.34 10.11
C LEU A 108 2.72 5.66 9.20
N HIS A 109 4.00 5.95 9.43
CA HIS A 109 5.12 5.54 8.58
C HIS A 109 5.10 4.08 8.11
N LYS A 110 5.04 3.10 9.03
CA LYS A 110 5.02 1.67 8.67
C LYS A 110 4.51 0.78 9.80
N TYR A 111 4.07 -0.42 9.45
CA TYR A 111 3.40 -1.33 10.36
C TYR A 111 3.99 -2.74 10.33
N THR A 112 3.93 -3.46 11.46
CA THR A 112 4.11 -4.91 11.46
C THR A 112 2.97 -5.58 10.69
N SER A 113 3.14 -6.85 10.31
CA SER A 113 2.07 -7.63 9.69
C SER A 113 0.86 -7.87 10.61
N ASP A 114 1.01 -7.61 11.92
CA ASP A 114 -0.10 -7.62 12.89
C ASP A 114 -0.84 -6.27 12.97
N GLY A 115 -0.41 -5.25 12.21
CA GLY A 115 -1.03 -3.92 12.19
C GLY A 115 -0.55 -2.97 13.30
N CYS A 116 0.49 -3.34 14.04
CA CYS A 116 1.10 -2.46 15.04
C CYS A 116 2.06 -1.47 14.38
N LEU A 117 2.16 -0.25 14.91
CA LEU A 117 3.21 0.70 14.49
C LEU A 117 4.58 0.06 14.67
N ALA A 118 5.35 -0.03 13.60
CA ALA A 118 6.72 -0.51 13.63
C ALA A 118 7.70 0.63 13.96
N GLY A 119 8.99 0.31 14.14
CA GLY A 119 10.00 1.34 14.39
C GLY A 119 10.02 2.38 13.27
N GLN A 120 10.13 3.66 13.62
CA GLN A 120 10.17 4.76 12.65
C GLN A 120 11.21 5.80 13.07
N TRP A 121 11.77 6.52 12.09
CA TRP A 121 12.80 7.53 12.32
C TRP A 121 12.33 8.96 12.05
N MET A 122 11.08 9.15 11.61
CA MET A 122 10.52 10.48 11.37
C MET A 122 10.18 11.17 12.72
N PRO A 123 10.79 12.33 13.02
CA PRO A 123 10.56 13.03 14.28
C PRO A 123 9.20 13.73 14.36
N TRP A 124 8.65 13.79 15.57
CA TRP A 124 7.41 14.52 15.92
C TRP A 124 7.60 16.04 16.04
N ALA A 125 8.84 16.53 15.92
CA ALA A 125 9.17 17.94 15.92
C ALA A 125 10.31 18.22 14.94
N ASP A 126 10.33 19.40 14.35
CA ASP A 126 11.46 19.88 13.53
C ASP A 126 12.69 20.24 14.38
N GLU A 127 13.77 20.69 13.73
CA GLU A 127 15.02 21.08 14.39
C GLU A 127 14.84 22.27 15.35
N GLU A 128 13.83 23.11 15.12
CA GLU A 128 13.43 24.23 15.96
C GLU A 128 12.48 23.83 17.12
N GLY A 129 12.08 22.56 17.21
CA GLY A 129 11.22 22.03 18.26
C GLY A 129 9.73 22.28 18.04
N LYS A 130 9.32 22.73 16.86
CA LYS A 130 7.91 22.88 16.49
C LYS A 130 7.35 21.52 16.07
N LEU A 131 6.16 21.20 16.59
CA LEU A 131 5.49 19.93 16.32
C LEU A 131 5.18 19.75 14.83
N GLN A 132 5.40 18.53 14.35
CA GLN A 132 5.05 18.07 13.01
C GLN A 132 4.51 16.64 13.05
N LEU A 133 3.80 16.23 12.00
CA LEU A 133 3.38 14.85 11.85
C LEU A 133 4.50 14.02 11.19
N PRO A 134 4.92 12.90 11.79
CA PRO A 134 5.90 11.99 11.20
C PRO A 134 5.20 11.06 10.21
N ILE A 135 4.71 11.65 9.12
CA ILE A 135 3.93 10.94 8.10
C ILE A 135 4.51 11.22 6.71
N GLN A 136 4.20 10.31 5.81
CA GLN A 136 4.25 10.50 4.36
C GLN A 136 2.81 10.55 3.88
N GLU A 137 2.31 11.74 3.53
CA GLU A 137 0.89 11.89 3.18
C GLU A 137 0.49 11.08 1.94
N ASP A 138 1.46 10.80 1.04
CA ASP A 138 1.25 9.94 -0.12
C ASP A 138 0.88 8.51 0.26
N GLU A 139 1.29 8.00 1.43
CA GLU A 139 0.89 6.67 1.85
C GLU A 139 -0.60 6.56 2.13
N THR A 140 -1.16 7.62 2.73
CA THR A 140 -2.62 7.70 2.96
C THR A 140 -3.34 7.87 1.65
N ALA A 141 -2.85 8.79 0.80
CA ALA A 141 -3.46 9.09 -0.49
C ALA A 141 -3.47 7.86 -1.41
N LEU A 142 -2.34 7.21 -1.62
CA LEU A 142 -2.22 6.07 -2.53
C LEU A 142 -3.14 4.91 -2.14
N VAL A 143 -3.37 4.67 -0.85
CA VAL A 143 -4.36 3.67 -0.39
C VAL A 143 -5.77 4.02 -0.86
N ILE A 144 -6.18 5.29 -0.73
CA ILE A 144 -7.50 5.75 -1.20
C ILE A 144 -7.60 5.69 -2.72
N TYR A 145 -6.56 6.11 -3.43
CA TYR A 145 -6.50 6.02 -4.88
C TYR A 145 -6.61 4.57 -5.39
N SER A 146 -5.88 3.65 -4.77
CA SER A 146 -5.97 2.21 -5.09
C SER A 146 -7.35 1.64 -4.76
N LEU A 147 -7.97 2.05 -3.65
CA LEU A 147 -9.33 1.65 -3.29
C LEU A 147 -10.39 2.19 -4.27
N TRP A 148 -10.19 3.39 -4.80
CA TRP A 148 -11.03 3.91 -5.88
C TRP A 148 -10.90 3.06 -7.15
N HIS A 149 -9.66 2.71 -7.54
CA HIS A 149 -9.43 1.86 -8.71
C HIS A 149 -10.04 0.47 -8.53
N HIS A 150 -9.92 -0.10 -7.33
CA HIS A 150 -10.57 -1.34 -6.92
C HIS A 150 -12.10 -1.25 -7.12
N TYR A 151 -12.75 -0.23 -6.56
CA TYR A 151 -14.18 -0.02 -6.73
C TYR A 151 -14.59 0.19 -8.19
N ASN A 152 -13.82 0.98 -8.94
CA ASN A 152 -14.11 1.27 -10.33
C ASN A 152 -14.03 0.02 -11.21
N LYS A 153 -13.22 -0.97 -10.82
CA LYS A 153 -13.08 -2.23 -11.54
C LYS A 153 -14.14 -3.27 -11.16
N PHE A 154 -14.40 -3.48 -9.87
CA PHE A 154 -15.23 -4.58 -9.38
C PHE A 154 -16.64 -4.17 -8.95
N HIS A 155 -16.88 -2.87 -8.72
CA HIS A 155 -18.17 -2.29 -8.33
C HIS A 155 -18.82 -2.94 -7.09
N ASN A 156 -18.03 -3.48 -6.17
CA ASN A 156 -18.51 -4.09 -4.93
C ASN A 156 -18.93 -3.03 -3.91
N VAL A 157 -20.21 -2.65 -3.92
CA VAL A 157 -20.75 -1.59 -3.05
C VAL A 157 -20.70 -1.96 -1.57
N GLU A 158 -20.97 -3.23 -1.21
CA GLU A 158 -20.97 -3.64 0.20
C GLU A 158 -19.56 -3.58 0.80
N PHE A 159 -18.54 -3.93 0.01
CA PHE A 159 -17.15 -3.77 0.42
C PHE A 159 -16.77 -2.30 0.64
N ILE A 160 -17.12 -1.40 -0.30
CA ILE A 160 -16.82 0.02 -0.12
C ILE A 160 -17.58 0.62 1.05
N ARG A 161 -18.82 0.18 1.27
CA ARG A 161 -19.65 0.63 2.38
C ARG A 161 -19.01 0.32 3.75
N SER A 162 -18.37 -0.83 3.92
CA SER A 162 -17.69 -1.16 5.19
C SER A 162 -16.47 -0.27 5.45
N HIS A 163 -15.81 0.24 4.39
CA HIS A 163 -14.63 1.10 4.45
C HIS A 163 -14.92 2.60 4.44
N TYR A 164 -16.17 2.98 4.11
CA TYR A 164 -16.50 4.38 3.84
C TYR A 164 -16.23 5.32 5.02
N ARG A 165 -16.57 4.89 6.24
CA ARG A 165 -16.45 5.76 7.42
C ARG A 165 -15.05 5.76 8.01
N ASN A 166 -14.48 4.58 8.27
CA ASN A 166 -13.21 4.41 8.97
C ASN A 166 -12.01 4.79 8.10
N LEU A 167 -12.03 4.44 6.82
CA LEU A 167 -10.91 4.67 5.91
C LEU A 167 -11.17 5.87 4.98
N ILE A 168 -12.13 5.76 4.07
CA ILE A 168 -12.31 6.72 2.96
C ILE A 168 -12.59 8.14 3.45
N LYS A 169 -13.66 8.30 4.26
CA LYS A 169 -14.09 9.63 4.72
C LYS A 169 -13.05 10.27 5.63
N ASN A 170 -12.43 9.49 6.51
CA ASN A 170 -11.44 10.02 7.44
C ASN A 170 -10.18 10.49 6.70
N ALA A 171 -9.66 9.68 5.77
CA ALA A 171 -8.56 10.06 4.91
C ALA A 171 -8.85 11.31 4.07
N ALA A 172 -10.01 11.36 3.42
CA ALA A 172 -10.40 12.52 2.62
C ALA A 172 -10.51 13.79 3.48
N ASN A 173 -11.12 13.70 4.66
CA ASN A 173 -11.22 14.85 5.58
C ASN A 173 -9.84 15.32 6.05
N PHE A 174 -8.96 14.38 6.39
CA PHE A 174 -7.58 14.68 6.78
C PHE A 174 -6.86 15.45 5.66
N MET A 175 -6.78 14.89 4.45
CA MET A 175 -6.05 15.50 3.32
C MET A 175 -6.63 16.87 2.92
N VAL A 176 -7.95 17.06 3.01
CA VAL A 176 -8.58 18.38 2.78
C VAL A 176 -8.22 19.40 3.87
N SER A 177 -8.01 18.94 5.10
CA SER A 177 -7.64 19.80 6.23
C SER A 177 -6.14 20.05 6.35
N TYR A 178 -5.31 19.10 5.91
CA TYR A 178 -3.86 19.10 6.04
C TYR A 178 -3.21 19.83 4.86
N ARG A 179 -3.42 21.15 4.79
CA ARG A 179 -2.93 21.99 3.69
C ARG A 179 -2.16 23.19 4.16
N GLU A 180 -1.15 23.57 3.39
CA GLU A 180 -0.39 24.79 3.62
C GLU A 180 -1.28 26.01 3.31
N PRO A 181 -1.45 26.97 4.25
CA PRO A 181 -2.46 28.03 4.13
C PRO A 181 -2.29 29.00 2.94
N HIS A 182 -1.07 29.21 2.45
CA HIS A 182 -0.80 30.19 1.40
C HIS A 182 -0.97 29.62 -0.01
N THR A 183 -0.58 28.37 -0.21
CA THR A 183 -0.58 27.68 -1.50
C THR A 183 -1.78 26.77 -1.68
N ASN A 184 -2.44 26.35 -0.60
CA ASN A 184 -3.45 25.28 -0.56
C ASN A 184 -2.96 23.94 -1.13
N LEU A 185 -1.64 23.76 -1.25
CA LEU A 185 -1.04 22.46 -1.47
C LEU A 185 -1.12 21.64 -0.17
N PRO A 186 -0.96 20.31 -0.24
CA PRO A 186 -0.80 19.51 0.97
C PRO A 186 0.30 20.09 1.87
N ALA A 187 0.07 20.05 3.18
CA ALA A 187 1.03 20.58 4.14
C ALA A 187 2.31 19.73 4.15
N PRO A 188 3.44 20.26 4.68
CA PRO A 188 4.69 19.51 4.68
C PRO A 188 4.58 18.12 5.31
N SER A 189 5.11 17.11 4.62
CA SER A 189 5.25 15.73 5.08
C SER A 189 6.59 15.17 4.58
N TYR A 190 6.95 13.96 5.00
CA TYR A 190 8.13 13.29 4.44
C TYR A 190 7.89 12.90 2.97
N ASP A 191 8.96 12.96 2.16
CA ASP A 191 8.94 12.51 0.77
C ASP A 191 8.88 10.99 0.66
N LEU A 192 8.67 10.49 -0.56
CA LEU A 192 8.60 9.05 -0.85
C LEU A 192 9.85 8.25 -0.44
N TRP A 193 10.97 8.95 -0.24
CA TRP A 193 12.26 8.37 0.16
C TRP A 193 12.48 8.38 1.68
N GLU A 194 11.55 8.97 2.45
CA GLU A 194 11.58 8.97 3.91
C GLU A 194 12.71 9.82 4.50
N GLU A 195 13.21 10.78 3.72
CA GLU A 195 14.41 11.56 4.05
C GLU A 195 14.10 13.02 4.41
N ARG A 196 13.15 13.64 3.71
CA ARG A 196 12.99 15.10 3.73
C ARG A 196 11.56 15.51 4.03
N CYS A 197 11.37 16.31 5.07
CA CYS A 197 10.09 16.97 5.33
C CYS A 197 9.93 18.19 4.42
N GLY A 198 8.79 18.29 3.71
CA GLY A 198 8.52 19.39 2.78
C GLY A 198 7.26 19.17 1.93
N ILE A 199 7.03 20.05 0.96
CA ILE A 199 5.95 19.92 -0.02
C ILE A 199 6.55 19.32 -1.29
N HIS A 200 6.28 18.04 -1.53
CA HIS A 200 6.93 17.26 -2.59
C HIS A 200 6.00 16.99 -3.75
N SER A 201 6.51 17.12 -4.99
CA SER A 201 5.68 16.98 -6.20
C SER A 201 4.98 15.64 -6.31
N PHE A 202 5.63 14.54 -5.88
CA PHE A 202 5.02 13.21 -5.85
C PHE A 202 3.84 13.16 -4.89
N THR A 203 4.03 13.62 -3.66
CA THR A 203 2.98 13.67 -2.62
C THR A 203 1.82 14.56 -3.04
N VAL A 204 2.09 15.73 -3.62
CA VAL A 204 1.04 16.59 -4.16
C VAL A 204 0.23 15.88 -5.25
N ALA A 205 0.90 15.17 -6.16
CA ALA A 205 0.20 14.43 -7.22
C ALA A 205 -0.63 13.27 -6.66
N ALA A 206 -0.12 12.54 -5.65
CA ALA A 206 -0.85 11.47 -4.99
C ALA A 206 -2.11 11.99 -4.30
N VAL A 207 -2.00 13.05 -3.49
CA VAL A 207 -3.13 13.66 -2.79
C VAL A 207 -4.16 14.24 -3.78
N TRP A 208 -3.70 14.90 -4.85
CA TRP A 208 -4.59 15.49 -5.86
C TRP A 208 -5.39 14.44 -6.65
N ALA A 209 -4.82 13.25 -6.86
CA ALA A 209 -5.46 12.19 -7.63
C ALA A 209 -6.56 11.45 -6.86
N CYS A 210 -6.64 11.63 -5.54
CA CYS A 210 -7.60 10.98 -4.64
C CYS A 210 -8.91 11.75 -4.51
#